data_AF-A0A4P2Q661-F1
#
_entry.id   AF-A0A4P2Q661-F1
#
_cell.length_a   1.000
_cell.length_b   1.000
_cell.length_c   1.000
_cell.angle_alpha   90.00
_cell.angle_beta   90.00
_cell.angle_gamma   90.00
#
_symmetry.space_group_name_H-M   'P 1'
#
loop_
_entity.id
_entity.type
_entity.pdbx_description
1 polymer ?
#
loop_
_entity_poly.entity_id
_entity_poly.type
_entity_poly.pdbx_seq_one_letter_code
_entity_poly.pdbx_strand_id
1 'polypeptide(L)'
;MADPYIDPFETKIYGKFAREQMAAVLMGKIPALDGMIAFAIDRQLAADQSMADVLDRQPRPAPRLDSEAVLGEARDVIVRFASYLDSLKGRPVDPRVFFRGETPSVLARRRLTKLTAGVGHIAEELEKHRDKIRGAELWQAEIREVHEKLVALERQQRASRVERIELGPEVSTAREAWLAVYNANKSLVRGLLAHLGKPELLPHIFDDLAEVHRVSGVSDALPPGQSAAPAQPAAPAQPAAPAQPAAPVQPTAPAQSAAPVQPTAPAQSAAPAEPPAAPAGQPAIPAGA
;
A
#
# COMPACT_ATOMS: atom_id res chain seq x y z
N MET A 1 5.70 -15.53 -13.60
CA MET A 1 5.70 -15.06 -12.20
C MET A 1 6.54 -13.80 -12.17
N ALA A 2 5.90 -12.65 -11.97
CA ALA A 2 6.59 -11.36 -11.77
C ALA A 2 6.72 -11.13 -10.26
N ASP A 3 7.84 -10.54 -9.85
CA ASP A 3 8.30 -10.41 -8.47
C ASP A 3 7.27 -9.66 -7.55
N PRO A 4 6.98 -10.10 -6.31
CA PRO A 4 5.72 -9.78 -5.61
C PRO A 4 5.67 -8.56 -4.67
N TYR A 5 6.68 -7.69 -4.58
CA TYR A 5 6.76 -6.78 -3.41
C TYR A 5 6.97 -5.29 -3.74
N ILE A 6 5.98 -4.65 -4.38
CA ILE A 6 5.83 -3.18 -4.30
C ILE A 6 5.41 -2.83 -2.86
N ASP A 7 6.27 -2.22 -2.06
CA ASP A 7 5.94 -1.81 -0.69
C ASP A 7 4.82 -0.73 -0.69
N PRO A 8 3.94 -0.65 0.34
CA PRO A 8 2.95 0.41 0.47
C PRO A 8 3.45 1.83 0.14
N PHE A 9 4.64 2.22 0.57
CA PHE A 9 5.18 3.56 0.31
C PHE A 9 5.64 3.75 -1.14
N GLU A 10 6.09 2.67 -1.79
CA GLU A 10 6.53 2.69 -3.18
C GLU A 10 5.37 2.87 -4.17
N THR A 11 4.14 2.56 -3.77
CA THR A 11 2.93 2.78 -4.59
C THR A 11 2.82 4.23 -5.12
N LYS A 12 3.27 5.22 -4.34
CA LYS A 12 3.30 6.64 -4.75
C LYS A 12 4.21 6.87 -5.97
N ILE A 13 5.32 6.13 -6.04
CA ILE A 13 6.32 6.26 -7.10
C ILE A 13 5.89 5.45 -8.32
N TYR A 14 5.59 4.16 -8.14
CA TYR A 14 5.23 3.27 -9.25
C TYR A 14 3.94 3.68 -9.95
N GLY A 15 2.93 4.12 -9.20
CA GLY A 15 1.65 4.54 -9.77
C GLY A 15 1.82 5.76 -10.66
N LYS A 16 2.45 6.81 -10.11
CA LYS A 16 2.72 8.06 -10.83
C LYS A 16 3.51 7.81 -12.10
N PHE A 17 4.63 7.09 -11.98
CA PHE A 17 5.45 6.73 -13.13
C PHE A 17 4.64 6.02 -14.20
N ALA A 18 3.88 4.98 -13.84
CA ALA A 18 3.08 4.24 -14.80
C ALA A 18 2.07 5.12 -15.55
N ARG A 19 1.41 6.08 -14.89
CA ARG A 19 0.50 7.03 -15.57
C ARG A 19 1.21 7.94 -16.55
N GLU A 20 2.31 8.54 -16.13
CA GLU A 20 3.09 9.44 -16.98
C GLU A 20 3.59 8.71 -18.22
N GLN A 21 4.06 7.46 -18.05
CA GLN A 21 4.53 6.63 -19.15
C GLN A 21 3.40 6.12 -20.03
N MET A 22 2.25 5.73 -19.48
CA MET A 22 1.06 5.37 -20.28
C MET A 22 0.64 6.55 -21.18
N ALA A 23 0.62 7.76 -20.64
CA ALA A 23 0.30 8.96 -21.40
C ALA A 23 1.35 9.23 -22.49
N ALA A 24 2.64 9.22 -22.13
CA ALA A 24 3.73 9.58 -23.03
C ALA A 24 3.97 8.57 -24.16
N VAL A 25 3.83 7.26 -23.86
CA VAL A 25 4.21 6.19 -24.78
C VAL A 25 3.04 5.75 -25.65
N LEU A 26 1.81 5.75 -25.12
CA LEU A 26 0.66 5.08 -25.76
C LEU A 26 -0.33 6.04 -26.43
N MET A 27 -0.52 7.26 -25.90
CA MET A 27 -1.53 8.18 -26.43
C MET A 27 -1.24 8.54 -27.91
N GLY A 28 -2.29 8.48 -28.73
CA GLY A 28 -2.22 8.77 -30.16
C GLY A 28 -1.55 7.68 -31.00
N LYS A 29 -1.05 6.59 -30.40
CA LYS A 29 -0.49 5.46 -31.16
C LYS A 29 -1.58 4.62 -31.82
N ILE A 30 -2.70 4.46 -31.13
CA ILE A 30 -3.92 3.87 -31.67
C ILE A 30 -5.08 4.78 -31.26
N PRO A 31 -5.44 5.79 -32.07
CA PRO A 31 -6.45 6.77 -31.70
C PRO A 31 -7.80 6.17 -31.26
N ALA A 32 -8.18 5.02 -31.84
CA ALA A 32 -9.38 4.28 -31.44
C ALA A 32 -9.35 3.74 -30.00
N LEU A 33 -8.17 3.62 -29.39
CA LEU A 33 -7.97 3.13 -28.02
C LEU A 33 -7.56 4.23 -27.03
N ASP A 34 -7.44 5.49 -27.46
CA ASP A 34 -7.04 6.59 -26.56
C ASP A 34 -8.01 6.74 -25.37
N GLY A 35 -9.31 6.49 -25.58
CA GLY A 35 -10.29 6.47 -24.48
C GLY A 35 -10.03 5.37 -23.44
N MET A 36 -9.53 4.20 -23.87
CA MET A 36 -9.13 3.13 -22.96
C MET A 36 -7.87 3.50 -22.17
N ILE A 37 -6.90 4.16 -22.82
CA ILE A 37 -5.68 4.63 -22.16
C ILE A 37 -6.01 5.69 -21.11
N ALA A 38 -6.84 6.69 -21.47
CA ALA A 38 -7.33 7.70 -20.54
C ALA A 38 -8.05 7.07 -19.34
N PHE A 39 -8.94 6.11 -19.60
CA PHE A 39 -9.61 5.36 -18.53
C PHE A 39 -8.61 4.65 -17.60
N ALA A 40 -7.59 3.98 -18.14
CA ALA A 40 -6.57 3.30 -17.33
C ALA A 40 -5.77 4.27 -16.45
N ILE A 41 -5.41 5.44 -17.01
CA ILE A 41 -4.70 6.52 -16.29
C ILE A 41 -5.58 7.04 -15.14
N ASP A 42 -6.85 7.34 -15.40
CA ASP A 42 -7.77 7.85 -14.39
C ASP A 42 -8.04 6.84 -13.28
N ARG A 43 -8.19 5.55 -13.63
CA ARG A 43 -8.33 4.46 -12.65
C ARG A 43 -7.08 4.34 -11.78
N GLN A 44 -5.89 4.45 -12.36
CA GLN A 44 -4.65 4.43 -11.59
C GLN A 44 -4.55 5.66 -10.68
N LEU A 45 -4.96 6.84 -11.15
CA LEU A 45 -4.93 8.07 -10.37
C LEU A 45 -5.84 7.97 -9.14
N ALA A 46 -7.05 7.42 -9.31
CA ALA A 46 -7.98 7.20 -8.20
C ALA A 46 -7.44 6.17 -7.18
N ALA A 47 -6.77 5.12 -7.66
CA ALA A 47 -6.12 4.14 -6.80
C ALA A 47 -4.96 4.77 -5.99
N ASP A 48 -4.11 5.56 -6.66
CA ASP A 48 -3.00 6.30 -6.04
C ASP A 48 -3.50 7.25 -4.95
N GLN A 49 -4.56 8.02 -5.22
CA GLN A 49 -5.16 8.94 -4.25
C GLN A 49 -5.70 8.18 -3.04
N SER A 50 -6.44 7.09 -3.28
CA SER A 50 -6.98 6.25 -2.20
C SER A 50 -5.87 5.66 -1.31
N MET A 51 -4.78 5.20 -1.92
CA MET A 51 -3.62 4.67 -1.18
C MET A 51 -2.87 5.79 -0.43
N ALA A 52 -2.68 6.95 -1.06
CA ALA A 52 -2.05 8.12 -0.43
C ALA A 52 -2.84 8.60 0.78
N ASP A 53 -4.18 8.68 0.69
CA ASP A 53 -5.04 9.05 1.81
C ASP A 53 -4.88 8.10 3.01
N VAL A 54 -4.79 6.80 2.76
CA VAL A 54 -4.59 5.79 3.81
C VAL A 54 -3.21 5.92 4.44
N LEU A 55 -2.17 6.17 3.64
CA LEU A 55 -0.80 6.39 4.14
C LEU A 55 -0.68 7.69 4.94
N ASP A 56 -1.34 8.76 4.52
CA ASP A 56 -1.26 10.06 5.16
C ASP A 56 -2.05 10.10 6.49
N ARG A 57 -3.02 9.19 6.67
CA ARG A 57 -3.70 8.94 7.96
C ARG A 57 -2.87 8.12 8.95
N GLN A 58 -1.80 7.44 8.49
CA GLN A 58 -0.93 6.71 9.41
C GLN A 58 -0.13 7.70 10.27
N PRO A 59 0.05 7.43 11.57
CA PRO A 59 0.90 8.27 12.41
C PRO A 59 2.31 8.29 11.84
N ARG A 60 2.83 9.50 11.58
CA ARG A 60 4.21 9.69 11.11
C ARG A 60 5.17 9.09 12.17
N PRO A 61 6.09 8.18 11.81
CA PRO A 61 6.92 7.51 12.81
C PRO A 61 7.71 8.53 13.61
N ALA A 62 7.60 8.47 14.94
CA ALA A 62 8.30 9.38 15.83
C ALA A 62 9.83 9.31 15.59
N PRO A 63 10.58 10.41 15.83
CA PRO A 63 12.03 10.40 15.74
C PRO A 63 12.58 9.23 16.55
N ARG A 64 13.32 8.32 15.90
CA ARG A 64 13.86 7.15 16.57
C ARG A 64 14.92 7.60 17.56
N LEU A 65 14.67 7.39 18.85
CA LEU A 65 15.69 7.45 19.89
C LEU A 65 16.78 6.43 19.55
N ASP A 66 18.03 6.89 19.63
CA ASP A 66 19.20 6.03 19.57
C ASP A 66 19.22 5.14 20.81
N SER A 67 18.98 3.84 20.60
CA SER A 67 18.91 2.86 21.69
C SER A 67 20.25 2.71 22.40
N GLU A 68 21.38 2.78 21.67
CA GLU A 68 22.69 2.60 22.26
C GLU A 68 23.05 3.80 23.14
N ALA A 69 22.83 5.02 22.63
CA ALA A 69 23.07 6.24 23.38
C ALA A 69 22.25 6.30 24.67
N VAL A 70 20.94 6.02 24.60
CA VAL A 70 20.05 6.05 25.77
C VAL A 70 20.42 4.98 26.81
N LEU A 71 20.74 3.76 26.37
CA LEU A 71 21.18 2.69 27.29
C LEU A 71 22.55 2.98 27.90
N GLY A 72 23.46 3.61 27.14
CA GLY A 72 24.77 4.05 27.59
C GLY A 72 24.66 5.13 28.67
N GLU A 73 23.84 6.16 28.43
CA GLU A 73 23.55 7.22 29.39
C GLU A 73 22.97 6.66 30.70
N ALA A 74 22.00 5.74 30.60
CA ALA A 74 21.42 5.11 31.77
C ALA A 74 22.44 4.32 32.61
N ARG A 75 23.32 3.57 31.94
CA ARG A 75 24.39 2.83 32.61
C ARG A 75 25.37 3.76 33.32
N ASP A 76 25.75 4.85 32.66
CA ASP A 76 26.66 5.86 33.22
C ASP A 76 26.06 6.51 34.48
N VAL A 77 24.81 6.98 34.41
CA VAL A 77 24.10 7.60 35.55
C VAL A 77 24.05 6.64 36.75
N ILE A 78 23.70 5.36 36.53
CA ILE A 78 23.66 4.35 37.61
C ILE A 78 25.01 4.20 38.30
N VAL A 79 26.10 4.11 37.52
CA VAL A 79 27.45 3.87 38.05
C VAL A 79 27.99 5.11 38.77
N ARG A 80 27.77 6.31 38.20
CA ARG A 80 28.16 7.56 38.86
C ARG A 80 27.36 7.81 40.14
N PHE A 81 26.05 7.55 40.13
CA PHE A 81 25.21 7.69 41.31
C PHE A 81 25.64 6.74 42.43
N ALA A 82 25.95 5.47 42.10
CA ALA A 82 26.48 4.54 43.10
C ALA A 82 27.81 5.03 43.71
N SER A 83 28.73 5.49 42.87
CA SER A 83 30.01 6.05 43.30
C SER A 83 29.82 7.30 44.17
N TYR A 84 28.81 8.11 43.85
CA TYR A 84 28.42 9.27 44.64
C TYR A 84 27.94 8.88 46.03
N LEU A 85 27.03 7.91 46.13
CA LEU A 85 26.54 7.42 47.43
C LEU A 85 27.68 6.89 48.31
N ASP A 86 28.65 6.18 47.73
CA ASP A 86 29.82 5.68 48.46
C ASP A 86 30.77 6.80 48.92
N SER A 87 30.78 7.94 48.22
CA SER A 87 31.59 9.11 48.60
C SER A 87 31.00 9.91 49.77
N LEU A 88 29.72 9.69 50.12
CA LEU A 88 29.06 10.42 51.19
C LEU A 88 29.59 10.00 52.56
N LYS A 89 30.16 10.97 53.28
CA LYS A 89 30.68 10.77 54.63
C LYS A 89 29.59 10.24 55.56
N GLY A 90 29.87 9.13 56.23
CA GLY A 90 28.99 8.53 57.22
C GLY A 90 27.85 7.68 56.65
N ARG A 91 27.77 7.51 55.31
CA ARG A 91 26.75 6.68 54.64
C ARG A 91 25.33 6.92 55.19
N PRO A 92 24.75 8.11 54.94
CA PRO A 92 23.47 8.51 55.53
C PRO A 92 22.31 7.60 55.14
N VAL A 93 22.45 6.85 54.04
CA VAL A 93 21.52 5.84 53.55
C VAL A 93 22.32 4.64 53.03
N ASP A 94 21.85 3.41 53.27
CA ASP A 94 22.47 2.21 52.70
C ASP A 94 22.27 2.21 51.16
N PRO A 95 23.34 2.21 50.34
CA PRO A 95 23.23 2.19 48.89
C PRO A 95 22.40 1.02 48.34
N ARG A 96 22.30 -0.10 49.08
CA ARG A 96 21.53 -1.29 48.66
C ARG A 96 20.04 -1.02 48.48
N VAL A 97 19.50 -0.01 49.17
CA VAL A 97 18.08 0.39 49.06
C VAL A 97 17.75 0.85 47.65
N PHE A 98 18.67 1.55 46.99
CA PHE A 98 18.50 2.07 45.62
C PHE A 98 18.62 0.98 44.56
N PHE A 99 19.44 -0.05 44.80
CA PHE A 99 19.74 -1.07 43.78
C PHE A 99 19.02 -2.40 44.02
N ARG A 100 18.01 -2.44 44.91
CA ARG A 100 17.23 -3.65 45.27
C ARG A 100 18.13 -4.84 45.68
N GLY A 101 19.24 -4.55 46.36
CA GLY A 101 20.23 -5.56 46.75
C GLY A 101 21.11 -6.09 45.61
N GLU A 102 20.93 -5.64 44.37
CA GLU A 102 21.84 -5.92 43.26
C GLU A 102 23.04 -4.97 43.26
N THR A 103 24.13 -5.35 42.58
CA THR A 103 25.22 -4.40 42.35
C THR A 103 24.83 -3.42 41.23
N PRO A 104 25.29 -2.15 41.28
CA PRO A 104 24.97 -1.14 40.27
C PRO A 104 25.34 -1.59 38.84
N SER A 105 26.49 -2.27 38.71
CA SER A 105 26.95 -2.82 37.43
C SER A 105 26.07 -3.95 36.89
N VAL A 106 25.40 -4.72 37.75
CA VAL A 106 24.46 -5.77 37.31
C VAL A 106 23.15 -5.14 36.87
N LEU A 107 22.64 -4.18 37.63
CA LEU A 107 21.43 -3.43 37.26
C LEU A 107 21.59 -2.73 35.91
N ALA A 108 22.73 -2.07 35.70
CA ALA A 108 23.02 -1.31 34.48
C ALA A 108 23.17 -2.16 33.21
N ARG A 109 23.32 -3.49 33.34
CA ARG A 109 23.40 -4.43 32.21
C ARG A 109 22.10 -5.19 31.96
N ARG A 110 21.03 -4.87 32.70
CA ARG A 110 19.73 -5.51 32.50
C ARG A 110 19.11 -5.09 31.16
N ARG A 111 18.26 -5.96 30.63
CA ARG A 111 17.41 -5.65 29.46
C ARG A 111 16.57 -4.40 29.71
N LEU A 112 16.27 -3.64 28.66
CA LEU A 112 15.57 -2.34 28.70
C LEU A 112 14.44 -2.28 29.74
N THR A 113 13.43 -3.15 29.68
CA THR A 113 12.30 -3.14 30.64
C THR A 113 12.71 -3.30 32.11
N LYS A 114 13.72 -4.13 32.39
CA LYS A 114 14.21 -4.33 33.76
C LYS A 114 15.10 -3.16 34.19
N LEU A 115 15.86 -2.59 33.27
CA LEU A 115 16.63 -1.37 33.48
C LEU A 115 15.71 -0.18 33.79
N THR A 116 14.67 0.07 32.97
CA THR A 116 13.67 1.13 33.17
C THR A 116 13.03 1.05 34.55
N ALA A 117 12.56 -0.15 34.95
CA ALA A 117 11.99 -0.37 36.28
C ALA A 117 13.00 -0.17 37.42
N GLY A 118 14.28 -0.48 37.17
CA GLY A 118 15.39 -0.24 38.09
C GLY A 118 15.67 1.24 38.30
N VAL A 119 15.78 2.01 37.22
CA VAL A 119 16.00 3.47 37.29
C VAL A 119 14.81 4.16 37.94
N GLY A 120 13.58 3.75 37.62
CA GLY A 120 12.38 4.28 38.29
C GLY A 120 12.40 4.05 39.81
N HIS A 121 12.80 2.85 40.23
CA HIS A 121 12.98 2.55 41.67
C HIS A 121 14.02 3.44 42.34
N ILE A 122 15.17 3.68 41.68
CA ILE A 122 16.20 4.58 42.20
C ILE A 122 15.62 5.99 42.38
N ALA A 123 14.87 6.49 41.39
CA ALA A 123 14.23 7.80 41.45
C ALA A 123 13.23 7.91 42.62
N GLU A 124 12.44 6.87 42.86
CA GLU A 124 11.47 6.84 43.97
C GLU A 124 12.16 6.80 45.34
N GLU A 125 13.20 5.98 45.50
CA GLU A 125 13.95 5.89 46.76
C GLU A 125 14.76 7.16 47.04
N LEU A 126 15.29 7.82 46.00
CA LEU A 126 16.01 9.08 46.16
C LEU A 126 15.08 10.20 46.64
N GLU A 127 13.84 10.24 46.16
CA GLU A 127 12.84 11.20 46.64
C GLU A 127 12.52 10.97 48.13
N LYS A 128 12.37 9.71 48.56
CA LYS A 128 12.11 9.36 49.97
C LYS A 128 13.25 9.74 50.92
N HIS A 129 14.47 9.84 50.39
CA HIS A 129 15.69 10.10 51.17
C HIS A 129 16.35 11.45 50.84
N ARG A 130 15.65 12.33 50.12
CA ARG A 130 16.17 13.60 49.61
C ARG A 130 16.86 14.46 50.68
N ASP A 131 16.30 14.50 51.89
CA ASP A 131 16.81 15.35 52.98
C ASP A 131 18.11 14.82 53.61
N LYS A 132 18.41 13.53 53.41
CA LYS A 132 19.58 12.85 53.96
C LYS A 132 20.76 12.85 53.00
N ILE A 133 20.51 13.09 51.72
CA ILE A 133 21.50 13.02 50.65
C ILE A 133 21.80 14.43 50.18
N ARG A 134 23.04 14.87 50.42
CA ARG A 134 23.52 16.13 49.85
C ARG A 134 23.40 16.05 48.32
N GLY A 135 23.04 17.15 47.65
CA GLY A 135 22.93 17.16 46.18
C GLY A 135 21.85 16.24 45.60
N ALA A 136 20.90 15.74 46.41
CA ALA A 136 19.82 14.87 45.95
C ALA A 136 19.02 15.47 44.79
N GLU A 137 18.76 16.78 44.79
CA GLU A 137 17.99 17.45 43.72
C GLU A 137 18.62 17.32 42.34
N LEU A 138 19.96 17.44 42.26
CA LEU A 138 20.69 17.30 41.00
C LEU A 138 20.63 15.86 40.48
N TRP A 139 20.88 14.90 41.35
CA TRP A 139 20.77 13.48 41.02
C TRP A 139 19.34 13.08 40.65
N GLN A 140 18.36 13.64 41.35
CA GLN A 140 16.95 13.38 41.11
C GLN A 140 16.53 13.87 39.72
N ALA A 141 17.00 15.04 39.29
CA ALA A 141 16.76 15.55 37.95
C ALA A 141 17.37 14.63 36.88
N GLU A 142 18.65 14.28 37.04
CA GLU A 142 19.38 13.44 36.08
C GLU A 142 18.79 12.02 35.96
N ILE A 143 18.45 11.39 37.09
CA ILE A 143 17.86 10.05 37.13
C ILE A 143 16.45 10.05 36.53
N ARG A 144 15.64 11.11 36.77
CA ARG A 144 14.32 11.25 36.15
C ARG A 144 14.42 11.45 34.64
N GLU A 145 15.33 12.30 34.18
CA GLU A 145 15.55 12.54 32.75
C GLU A 145 15.88 11.24 32.01
N VAL A 146 16.83 10.47 32.54
CA VAL A 146 17.17 9.15 31.98
C VAL A 146 16.00 8.17 32.04
N HIS A 147 15.23 8.16 33.14
CA HIS A 147 14.06 7.30 33.25
C HIS A 147 13.02 7.63 32.17
N GLU A 148 12.77 8.91 31.91
CA GLU A 148 11.86 9.37 30.84
C GLU A 148 12.34 8.92 29.46
N LYS A 149 13.65 9.05 29.17
CA LYS A 149 14.25 8.55 27.92
C LYS A 149 14.09 7.03 27.77
N LEU A 150 14.29 6.26 28.85
CA LEU A 150 14.10 4.80 28.84
C LEU A 150 12.63 4.40 28.64
N VAL A 151 11.68 5.10 29.25
CA VAL A 151 10.24 4.88 29.06
C VAL A 151 9.83 5.22 27.62
N ALA A 152 10.35 6.31 27.06
CA ALA A 152 10.12 6.68 25.68
C ALA A 152 10.68 5.63 24.71
N LEU A 153 11.88 5.11 24.99
CA LEU A 153 12.49 4.04 24.21
C LEU A 153 11.70 2.73 24.29
N GLU A 154 11.14 2.37 25.45
CA GLU A 154 10.25 1.21 25.56
C GLU A 154 8.98 1.38 24.73
N ARG A 155 8.37 2.57 24.75
CA ARG A 155 7.20 2.89 23.94
C ARG A 155 7.54 2.79 22.45
N GLN A 156 8.70 3.31 22.03
CA GLN A 156 9.19 3.19 20.65
C GLN A 156 9.44 1.73 20.23
N GLN A 157 10.04 0.90 21.10
CA GLN A 157 10.26 -0.52 20.79
C GLN A 157 8.93 -1.29 20.71
N ARG A 158 7.95 -0.96 21.55
CA ARG A 158 6.59 -1.54 21.46
C ARG A 158 5.85 -1.08 20.21
N ALA A 159 5.88 0.21 19.90
CA ALA A 159 5.28 0.78 18.71
C ALA A 159 5.89 0.17 17.45
N SER A 160 7.23 0.13 17.34
CA SER A 160 7.91 -0.51 16.20
C SER A 160 7.62 -2.01 16.10
N ARG A 161 7.48 -2.73 17.22
CA ARG A 161 7.11 -4.15 17.19
C ARG A 161 5.67 -4.36 16.72
N VAL A 162 4.75 -3.46 17.08
CA VAL A 162 3.35 -3.50 16.65
C VAL A 162 3.22 -3.05 15.18
N GLU A 163 3.86 -1.95 14.78
CA GLU A 163 3.92 -1.45 13.39
C GLU A 163 4.58 -2.44 12.43
N ARG A 164 5.58 -3.21 12.90
CA ARG A 164 6.23 -4.24 12.08
C ARG A 164 5.40 -5.52 11.95
N ILE A 165 4.44 -5.74 12.85
CA ILE A 165 3.50 -6.87 12.81
C ILE A 165 2.24 -6.49 12.00
N GLU A 166 1.91 -5.21 11.93
CA GLU A 166 0.76 -4.68 11.20
C GLU A 166 1.15 -3.35 10.52
N LEU A 167 1.63 -3.39 9.26
CA LEU A 167 1.16 -2.38 8.31
C LEU A 167 -0.36 -2.55 8.34
N GLY A 168 -1.08 -1.73 9.13
CA GLY A 168 -2.43 -2.01 9.62
C GLY A 168 -3.38 -2.60 8.56
N PRO A 169 -4.43 -3.36 8.94
CA PRO A 169 -5.31 -4.03 7.99
C PRO A 169 -5.89 -3.09 6.91
N GLU A 170 -6.06 -1.81 7.23
CA GLU A 170 -6.43 -0.76 6.29
C GLU A 170 -5.37 -0.52 5.20
N VAL A 171 -4.09 -0.41 5.55
CA VAL A 171 -2.97 -0.24 4.61
C VAL A 171 -2.80 -1.47 3.72
N SER A 172 -2.91 -2.67 4.29
CA SER A 172 -2.84 -3.92 3.52
C SER A 172 -3.97 -4.00 2.50
N THR A 173 -5.21 -3.71 2.92
CA THR A 173 -6.39 -3.72 2.04
C THR A 173 -6.27 -2.67 0.94
N ALA A 174 -5.82 -1.45 1.28
CA ALA A 174 -5.62 -0.38 0.32
C ALA A 174 -4.52 -0.74 -0.71
N ARG A 175 -3.43 -1.37 -0.27
CA ARG A 175 -2.37 -1.87 -1.15
C ARG A 175 -2.89 -2.95 -2.09
N GLU A 176 -3.65 -3.92 -1.61
CA GLU A 176 -4.24 -4.96 -2.46
C GLU A 176 -5.17 -4.38 -3.52
N ALA A 177 -6.02 -3.41 -3.14
CA ALA A 177 -6.88 -2.70 -4.08
C ALA A 177 -6.07 -1.92 -5.12
N TRP A 178 -4.99 -1.26 -4.70
CA TRP A 178 -4.08 -0.54 -5.59
C TRP A 178 -3.39 -1.49 -6.58
N LEU A 179 -2.86 -2.62 -6.10
CA LEU A 179 -2.21 -3.64 -6.93
C LEU A 179 -3.17 -4.26 -7.93
N ALA A 180 -4.45 -4.45 -7.57
CA ALA A 180 -5.45 -4.96 -8.47
C ALA A 180 -5.64 -4.02 -9.68
N VAL A 181 -5.73 -2.71 -9.45
CA VAL A 181 -5.83 -1.70 -10.53
C VAL A 181 -4.54 -1.67 -11.35
N TYR A 182 -3.38 -1.66 -10.69
CA TYR A 182 -2.07 -1.62 -11.35
C TYR A 182 -1.85 -2.82 -12.28
N ASN A 183 -2.20 -4.03 -11.82
CA ASN A 183 -2.08 -5.26 -12.61
C ASN A 183 -3.13 -5.36 -13.73
N ALA A 184 -4.33 -4.81 -13.53
CA ALA A 184 -5.33 -4.69 -14.58
C ALA A 184 -4.83 -3.79 -15.71
N ASN A 185 -4.30 -2.61 -15.37
CA ASN A 185 -3.71 -1.68 -16.32
C ASN A 185 -2.53 -2.29 -17.07
N LYS A 186 -1.64 -3.01 -16.38
CA LYS A 186 -0.54 -3.77 -16.99
C LYS A 186 -1.03 -4.77 -18.04
N SER A 187 -2.16 -5.43 -17.78
CA SER A 187 -2.75 -6.39 -18.72
C SER A 187 -3.35 -5.70 -19.95
N LEU A 188 -4.05 -4.57 -19.76
CA LEU A 188 -4.57 -3.75 -20.87
C LEU A 188 -3.46 -3.23 -21.77
N VAL A 189 -2.43 -2.62 -21.16
CA VAL A 189 -1.29 -2.06 -21.88
C VAL A 189 -0.52 -3.16 -22.63
N ARG A 190 -0.34 -4.33 -22.01
CA ARG A 190 0.28 -5.48 -22.68
C ARG A 190 -0.46 -5.86 -23.97
N GLY A 191 -1.80 -5.91 -23.93
CA GLY A 191 -2.62 -6.19 -25.11
C GLY A 191 -2.47 -5.11 -26.19
N LEU A 192 -2.51 -3.85 -25.81
CA LEU A 192 -2.33 -2.73 -26.74
C LEU A 192 -0.94 -2.75 -27.40
N LEU A 193 0.12 -2.97 -26.62
CA LEU A 193 1.49 -3.07 -27.13
C LEU A 193 1.66 -4.27 -28.08
N ALA A 194 0.97 -5.38 -27.83
CA ALA A 194 0.97 -6.52 -28.76
C ALA A 194 0.36 -6.13 -30.12
N HIS A 195 -0.73 -5.35 -30.14
CA HIS A 195 -1.29 -4.81 -31.39
C HIS A 195 -0.36 -3.83 -32.12
N LEU A 196 0.46 -3.09 -31.37
CA LEU A 196 1.50 -2.23 -31.94
C LEU A 196 2.74 -3.00 -32.41
N GLY A 197 2.83 -4.30 -32.12
CA GLY A 197 4.05 -5.09 -32.35
C GLY A 197 5.23 -4.63 -31.51
N LYS A 198 4.98 -4.00 -30.36
CA LYS A 198 6.01 -3.43 -29.46
C LYS A 198 5.91 -3.92 -28.01
N PRO A 199 5.87 -5.25 -27.76
CA PRO A 199 5.76 -5.79 -26.40
C PRO A 199 6.94 -5.38 -25.49
N GLU A 200 8.11 -5.05 -26.06
CA GLU A 200 9.32 -4.61 -25.36
C GLU A 200 9.15 -3.28 -24.62
N LEU A 201 8.13 -2.49 -24.94
CA LEU A 201 7.88 -1.22 -24.25
C LEU A 201 7.21 -1.40 -22.88
N LEU A 202 6.73 -2.60 -22.55
CA LEU A 202 5.99 -2.83 -21.31
C LEU A 202 6.81 -2.51 -20.04
N PRO A 203 8.09 -2.90 -19.92
CA PRO A 203 8.92 -2.55 -18.77
C PRO A 203 9.30 -1.06 -18.69
N HIS A 204 9.21 -0.32 -19.80
CA HIS A 204 9.41 1.14 -19.79
C HIS A 204 8.19 1.90 -19.27
N ILE A 205 7.03 1.23 -19.21
CA ILE A 205 5.78 1.79 -18.67
C ILE A 205 5.57 1.32 -17.23
N PHE A 206 5.88 0.06 -16.94
CA PHE A 206 5.73 -0.53 -15.60
C PHE A 206 7.12 -0.91 -15.05
N ASP A 207 7.67 -0.01 -14.24
CA ASP A 207 9.05 -0.09 -13.75
C ASP A 207 9.31 -1.33 -12.87
N ASP A 208 8.27 -1.89 -12.24
CA ASP A 208 8.38 -3.15 -11.50
C ASP A 208 8.80 -4.34 -12.38
N LEU A 209 8.62 -4.23 -13.70
CA LEU A 209 9.06 -5.23 -14.66
C LEU A 209 10.50 -5.00 -15.15
N ALA A 210 11.08 -3.83 -14.88
CA ALA A 210 12.45 -3.49 -15.30
C ALA A 210 13.50 -4.31 -14.55
N GLU A 211 13.13 -4.93 -13.42
CA GLU A 211 14.04 -5.75 -12.61
C GLU A 211 14.57 -7.02 -13.31
N VAL A 212 13.92 -7.49 -14.38
CA VAL A 212 14.43 -8.60 -15.21
C VAL A 212 15.72 -8.19 -15.97
N HIS A 213 16.12 -6.91 -15.92
CA HIS A 213 17.40 -6.41 -16.42
C HIS A 213 18.26 -5.70 -15.37
N ARG A 214 18.03 -5.89 -14.05
CA ARG A 214 19.01 -5.43 -13.05
C ARG A 214 20.32 -6.21 -13.24
N VAL A 215 21.37 -5.49 -13.63
CA VAL A 215 22.77 -5.92 -13.53
C VAL A 215 23.00 -6.53 -12.13
N SER A 216 23.66 -7.68 -12.05
CA SER A 216 23.94 -8.37 -10.79
C SER A 216 24.62 -7.41 -9.79
N GLY A 217 23.99 -7.14 -8.63
CA GLY A 217 24.71 -6.44 -7.56
C GLY A 217 23.89 -5.68 -6.52
N VAL A 218 22.59 -5.44 -6.70
CA VAL A 218 21.77 -4.80 -5.66
C VAL A 218 20.48 -5.59 -5.48
N SER A 219 20.52 -6.55 -4.56
CA SER A 219 19.34 -7.24 -4.06
C SER A 219 19.05 -6.70 -2.66
N ASP A 220 17.87 -6.11 -2.45
CA ASP A 220 17.29 -5.88 -1.11
C ASP A 220 16.73 -7.20 -0.54
N ALA A 221 17.50 -8.28 -0.67
CA ALA A 221 17.17 -9.53 -0.01
C ALA A 221 17.59 -9.43 1.45
N LEU A 222 16.62 -9.58 2.37
CA LEU A 222 16.93 -9.90 3.76
C LEU A 222 17.84 -11.15 3.80
N PRO A 223 18.85 -11.19 4.69
CA PRO A 223 19.85 -12.25 4.69
C PRO A 223 19.21 -13.65 4.87
N PRO A 224 19.71 -14.68 4.18
CA PRO A 224 19.11 -16.01 4.20
C PRO A 224 19.36 -16.64 5.57
N GLY A 225 18.31 -16.91 6.33
CA GLY A 225 18.45 -17.53 7.65
C GLY A 225 17.19 -17.67 8.50
N GLN A 226 16.04 -17.12 8.08
CA GLN A 226 14.77 -17.41 8.75
C GLN A 226 13.94 -18.32 7.85
N SER A 227 14.18 -19.63 7.96
CA SER A 227 13.15 -20.60 7.62
C SER A 227 11.89 -20.25 8.40
N ALA A 228 10.90 -19.69 7.72
CA ALA A 228 9.54 -19.69 8.24
C ALA A 228 9.18 -21.15 8.54
N ALA A 229 8.84 -21.43 9.80
CA ALA A 229 8.33 -22.74 10.18
C ALA A 229 7.15 -23.09 9.25
N PRO A 230 7.01 -24.35 8.80
CA PRO A 230 5.91 -24.72 7.93
C PRO A 230 4.59 -24.38 8.63
N ALA A 231 3.77 -23.56 7.99
CA ALA A 231 2.44 -23.23 8.45
C ALA A 231 1.65 -24.53 8.63
N GLN A 232 1.07 -24.75 9.81
CA GLN A 232 0.15 -25.86 10.01
C GLN A 232 -1.04 -25.70 9.05
N PRO A 233 -1.49 -26.78 8.38
CA PRO A 233 -2.67 -26.71 7.53
C PRO A 233 -3.86 -26.24 8.36
N ALA A 234 -4.54 -25.18 7.91
CA ALA A 234 -5.79 -24.74 8.50
C ALA A 234 -6.81 -25.89 8.42
N ALA A 235 -7.56 -26.11 9.50
CA ALA A 235 -8.65 -27.08 9.53
C ALA A 235 -9.64 -26.79 8.40
N PRO A 236 -10.15 -27.81 7.68
CA PRO A 236 -11.08 -27.59 6.59
C PRO A 236 -12.35 -26.92 7.12
N ALA A 237 -12.74 -25.83 6.47
CA ALA A 237 -13.99 -25.14 6.76
C ALA A 237 -15.16 -26.11 6.57
N GLN A 238 -16.08 -26.16 7.55
CA GLN A 238 -17.30 -26.95 7.40
C GLN A 238 -18.12 -26.39 6.23
N PRO A 239 -18.68 -27.26 5.36
CA PRO A 239 -19.53 -26.81 4.26
C PRO A 239 -20.74 -26.05 4.83
N ALA A 240 -21.02 -24.87 4.26
CA ALA A 240 -22.26 -24.16 4.56
C ALA A 240 -23.47 -25.03 4.18
N ALA A 241 -24.50 -25.01 5.02
CA ALA A 241 -25.75 -25.72 4.75
C ALA A 241 -26.33 -25.27 3.38
N PRO A 242 -26.84 -26.21 2.55
CA PRO A 242 -27.38 -25.86 1.25
C PRO A 242 -28.58 -24.93 1.42
N ALA A 243 -28.59 -23.84 0.65
CA ALA A 243 -29.73 -22.94 0.58
C ALA A 243 -30.98 -23.71 0.10
N GLN A 244 -32.11 -23.52 0.77
CA GLN A 244 -33.36 -24.14 0.34
C GLN A 244 -33.74 -23.65 -1.07
N PRO A 245 -34.22 -24.54 -1.96
CA PRO A 245 -34.66 -24.15 -3.28
C PRO A 245 -35.83 -23.15 -3.17
N ALA A 246 -35.73 -22.05 -3.92
CA ALA A 246 -36.86 -21.15 -4.09
C ALA A 246 -38.04 -21.89 -4.75
N ALA A 247 -39.26 -21.58 -4.32
CA ALA A 247 -40.48 -22.17 -4.86
C ALA A 247 -40.54 -21.96 -6.40
N PRO A 248 -41.01 -22.95 -7.17
CA PRO A 248 -41.09 -22.84 -8.62
C PRO A 248 -42.01 -21.69 -9.02
N VAL A 249 -41.49 -20.79 -9.84
CA VAL A 249 -42.26 -19.74 -10.52
C VAL A 249 -43.26 -20.43 -11.46
N GLN A 250 -44.56 -20.16 -11.27
CA GLN A 250 -45.57 -20.66 -12.20
C GLN A 250 -45.33 -20.08 -13.59
N PRO A 251 -45.44 -20.89 -14.66
CA PRO A 251 -45.31 -20.38 -16.02
C PRO A 251 -46.44 -19.39 -16.31
N THR A 252 -46.07 -18.21 -16.78
CA THR A 252 -46.99 -17.21 -17.32
C THR A 252 -47.75 -17.82 -18.50
N ALA A 253 -49.07 -17.61 -18.54
CA ALA A 253 -49.91 -18.06 -19.63
C ALA A 253 -49.37 -17.58 -21.00
N PRO A 254 -49.40 -18.41 -22.06
CA PRO A 254 -48.89 -18.01 -23.35
C PRO A 254 -49.67 -16.81 -23.89
N ALA A 255 -48.93 -15.85 -24.44
CA ALA A 255 -49.52 -14.71 -25.13
C ALA A 255 -50.40 -15.20 -26.29
N GLN A 256 -51.65 -14.71 -26.33
CA GLN A 256 -52.58 -15.00 -27.42
C GLN A 256 -51.94 -14.59 -28.76
N SER A 257 -51.96 -15.51 -29.73
CA SER A 257 -51.47 -15.27 -31.09
C SER A 257 -52.03 -13.98 -31.66
N ALA A 258 -51.15 -13.10 -32.14
CA ALA A 258 -51.55 -11.92 -32.89
C ALA A 258 -52.34 -12.33 -34.14
N ALA A 259 -53.43 -11.61 -34.42
CA ALA A 259 -54.24 -11.80 -35.61
C ALA A 259 -53.40 -11.65 -36.89
N PRO A 260 -53.70 -12.40 -37.96
CA PRO A 260 -52.92 -12.35 -39.19
C PRO A 260 -53.02 -10.95 -39.83
N VAL A 261 -51.86 -10.38 -40.15
CA VAL A 261 -51.74 -9.18 -40.97
C VAL A 261 -52.32 -9.47 -42.37
N GLN A 262 -53.31 -8.69 -42.79
CA GLN A 262 -53.81 -8.76 -44.16
C GLN A 262 -52.72 -8.34 -45.16
N PRO A 263 -52.61 -9.01 -46.32
CA PRO A 263 -51.65 -8.63 -47.34
C PRO A 263 -51.99 -7.24 -47.89
N THR A 264 -50.94 -6.44 -48.06
CA THR A 264 -51.00 -5.10 -48.66
C THR A 264 -51.43 -5.22 -50.13
N ALA A 265 -52.34 -4.35 -50.57
CA ALA A 265 -52.78 -4.29 -51.97
C ALA A 265 -51.59 -4.06 -52.92
N PRO A 266 -51.58 -4.68 -54.11
CA PRO A 266 -50.47 -4.53 -55.05
C PRO A 266 -50.34 -3.08 -55.53
N ALA A 267 -49.10 -2.59 -55.57
CA ALA A 267 -48.76 -1.31 -56.15
C ALA A 267 -49.11 -1.30 -57.65
N GLN A 268 -49.74 -0.20 -58.09
CA GLN A 268 -50.18 0.02 -59.46
C GLN A 268 -49.00 -0.07 -60.44
N SER A 269 -49.14 -0.89 -61.47
CA SER A 269 -48.24 -0.90 -62.62
C SER A 269 -48.23 0.47 -63.29
N ALA A 270 -47.06 1.10 -63.35
CA ALA A 270 -46.83 2.26 -64.21
C ALA A 270 -47.09 1.86 -65.68
N ALA A 271 -47.83 2.69 -66.40
CA ALA A 271 -48.10 2.50 -67.83
C ALA A 271 -46.78 2.57 -68.64
N PRO A 272 -46.66 1.84 -69.76
CA PRO A 272 -45.43 1.79 -70.55
C PRO A 272 -45.13 3.13 -71.24
N ALA A 273 -43.86 3.51 -71.24
CA ALA A 273 -43.34 4.62 -72.04
C ALA A 273 -43.51 4.32 -73.54
N GLU A 274 -44.00 5.31 -74.27
CA GLU A 274 -44.25 5.31 -75.71
C GLU A 274 -42.93 5.19 -76.50
N PRO A 275 -42.81 4.29 -77.49
CA PRO A 275 -41.61 4.20 -78.32
C PRO A 275 -41.57 5.30 -79.39
N PRO A 276 -40.39 5.83 -79.75
CA PRO A 276 -40.25 6.84 -80.79
C PRO A 276 -40.42 6.19 -82.18
N ALA A 277 -41.35 6.71 -82.98
CA ALA A 277 -41.45 6.38 -84.40
C ALA A 277 -40.39 7.16 -85.21
N ALA A 278 -39.74 6.41 -86.10
CA ALA A 278 -38.55 6.72 -86.88
C ALA A 278 -38.77 7.76 -88.02
N PRO A 279 -37.68 8.27 -88.64
CA PRO A 279 -37.71 9.37 -89.60
C PRO A 279 -37.74 8.92 -91.07
N ALA A 280 -38.33 9.75 -91.93
CA ALA A 280 -38.08 9.88 -93.37
C ALA A 280 -38.90 11.10 -93.83
N GLY A 281 -38.43 12.07 -94.60
CA GLY A 281 -37.25 12.19 -95.44
C GLY A 281 -37.57 13.21 -96.53
N GLN A 282 -36.72 14.24 -96.63
CA GLN A 282 -36.36 14.97 -97.87
C GLN A 282 -37.33 16.03 -98.47
N PRO A 283 -36.84 16.97 -99.32
CA PRO A 283 -36.23 18.24 -98.89
C PRO A 283 -36.68 19.43 -99.78
N ALA A 284 -35.87 20.50 -99.85
CA ALA A 284 -35.79 21.54 -100.89
C ALA A 284 -36.62 22.82 -100.57
N ILE A 285 -36.19 24.08 -100.72
CA ILE A 285 -35.03 24.80 -101.33
C ILE A 285 -34.90 26.16 -100.59
N PRO A 286 -33.71 26.81 -100.52
CA PRO A 286 -33.49 28.11 -99.87
C PRO A 286 -33.55 29.31 -100.84
N ALA A 287 -33.79 30.50 -100.29
CA ALA A 287 -33.37 31.86 -100.73
C ALA A 287 -34.34 32.85 -100.03
N GLY A 288 -33.95 33.92 -99.37
CA GLY A 288 -32.99 34.95 -99.79
C GLY A 288 -33.78 36.26 -99.97
N ALA A 289 -33.22 37.35 -99.42
CA ALA A 289 -33.71 38.74 -99.37
C ALA A 289 -34.63 39.11 -98.19
#